data_AF-B7K917-F1
#
_entry.id   AF-B7K917-F1
#
_cell.length_a   1.000
_cell.length_b   1.000
_cell.length_c   1.000
_cell.angle_alpha   90.00
_cell.angle_beta   90.00
_cell.angle_gamma   90.00
#
_symmetry.space_group_name_H-M   'P 1'
#
loop_
_entity.id
_entity.type
_entity.pdbx_description
1 polymer ?
#
loop_
_entity_poly.entity_id
_entity_poly.type
_entity_poly.pdbx_seq_one_letter_code
_entity_poly.pdbx_strand_id
1 'polypeptide(L)'
;MKKIVSALLLALCLCAVVVTGFPQKAFAAHAYLTIKDIQCPTVSDGYFVRYILSWKSEEEVPSIPEVNEMTKFWPSTSSDGDCGPGTNRVINVNQKFQFPVDLDMELEPAVGEGSTPLSHSIIPATQNYEGTTTATNNGGGYKTIINYSVTFE
;
A
#
# COMPACT_ATOMS: atom_id res chain seq x y z
N MET A 1 -40.92 -27.88 31.20
CA MET A 1 -40.25 -27.75 29.88
C MET A 1 -40.09 -26.31 29.39
N LYS A 2 -40.98 -25.35 29.71
CA LYS A 2 -40.85 -23.94 29.25
C LYS A 2 -39.64 -23.15 29.81
N LYS A 3 -39.13 -23.49 31.01
CA LYS A 3 -38.05 -22.73 31.67
C LYS A 3 -36.64 -23.01 31.11
N ILE A 4 -36.44 -24.14 30.45
CA ILE A 4 -35.13 -24.56 29.90
C ILE A 4 -34.86 -23.86 28.56
N VAL A 5 -35.92 -23.65 27.77
CA VAL A 5 -35.84 -23.01 26.45
C VAL A 5 -35.39 -21.55 26.56
N SER A 6 -35.86 -20.80 27.58
CA SER A 6 -35.45 -19.41 27.78
C SER A 6 -33.98 -19.26 28.19
N ALA A 7 -33.41 -20.21 28.94
CA ALA A 7 -32.00 -20.16 29.32
C ALA A 7 -31.08 -20.43 28.12
N LEU A 8 -31.48 -21.33 27.21
CA LEU A 8 -30.74 -21.64 26.00
C LEU A 8 -30.72 -20.46 25.00
N LEU A 9 -31.84 -19.74 24.89
CA LEU A 9 -31.96 -18.54 24.03
C LEU A 9 -31.12 -17.37 24.55
N LEU A 10 -31.05 -17.15 25.87
CA LEU A 10 -30.17 -16.12 26.44
C LEU A 10 -28.69 -16.45 26.22
N ALA A 11 -28.31 -17.73 26.39
CA ALA A 11 -26.93 -18.17 26.16
C ALA A 11 -26.52 -18.00 24.69
N LEU A 12 -27.43 -18.28 23.73
CA LEU A 12 -27.17 -18.04 22.31
C LEU A 12 -27.00 -16.55 21.98
N CYS A 13 -27.81 -15.65 22.57
CA CYS A 13 -27.63 -14.21 22.38
C CYS A 13 -26.31 -13.69 22.98
N LEU A 14 -25.86 -14.23 24.11
CA LEU A 14 -24.60 -13.84 24.74
C LEU A 14 -23.37 -14.34 23.95
N CYS A 15 -23.45 -15.50 23.30
CA CYS A 15 -22.38 -15.96 22.40
C CYS A 15 -22.33 -15.20 21.07
N ALA A 16 -23.46 -14.66 20.59
CA ALA A 16 -23.48 -13.87 19.34
C ALA A 16 -22.81 -12.50 19.47
N VAL A 17 -22.69 -11.94 20.68
CA VAL A 17 -22.11 -10.61 20.94
C VAL A 17 -20.58 -10.62 20.97
N VAL A 18 -19.93 -11.79 20.99
CA VAL A 18 -18.45 -11.88 21.08
C VAL A 18 -17.76 -11.92 19.71
N VAL A 19 -18.51 -11.94 18.59
CA VAL A 19 -17.92 -12.12 17.24
C VAL A 19 -17.90 -10.84 16.40
N THR A 20 -18.44 -9.72 16.89
CA THR A 20 -18.53 -8.47 16.10
C THR A 20 -17.37 -7.49 16.31
N GLY A 21 -16.28 -7.93 16.95
CA GLY A 21 -15.17 -7.06 17.36
C GLY A 21 -14.03 -6.91 16.35
N PHE A 22 -13.98 -7.72 15.29
CA PHE A 22 -12.99 -7.53 14.23
C PHE A 22 -13.60 -6.63 13.16
N PRO A 23 -12.99 -5.48 12.82
CA PRO A 23 -13.36 -4.78 11.61
C PRO A 23 -13.17 -5.78 10.45
N GLN A 24 -14.26 -6.33 9.93
CA GLN A 24 -14.27 -7.02 8.65
C GLN A 24 -14.08 -5.94 7.57
N LYS A 25 -12.91 -5.29 7.53
CA LYS A 25 -12.47 -4.64 6.29
C LYS A 25 -12.44 -5.77 5.26
N ALA A 26 -13.33 -5.66 4.29
CA ALA A 26 -13.73 -6.75 3.43
C ALA A 26 -12.49 -7.38 2.81
N PHE A 27 -12.38 -8.70 2.95
CA PHE A 27 -11.39 -9.48 2.22
C PHE A 27 -11.70 -9.36 0.73
N ALA A 28 -10.94 -8.53 0.03
CA ALA A 28 -11.08 -8.31 -1.39
C ALA A 28 -10.15 -9.29 -2.13
N ALA A 29 -10.54 -10.57 -2.18
CA ALA A 29 -9.70 -11.67 -2.69
C ALA A 29 -9.07 -11.42 -4.08
N HIS A 30 -9.55 -10.43 -4.83
CA HIS A 30 -9.05 -10.05 -6.15
C HIS A 30 -8.87 -8.53 -6.32
N ALA A 31 -8.53 -7.81 -5.25
CA ALA A 31 -8.04 -6.45 -5.38
C ALA A 31 -6.56 -6.44 -5.81
N TYR A 32 -6.24 -5.57 -6.77
CA TYR A 32 -4.92 -5.46 -7.39
C TYR A 32 -4.47 -4.01 -7.47
N LEU A 33 -3.24 -3.77 -7.01
CA LEU A 33 -2.55 -2.49 -7.07
C LEU A 33 -1.64 -2.55 -8.28
N THR A 34 -1.91 -1.71 -9.26
CA THR A 34 -1.07 -1.57 -10.44
C THR A 34 -0.31 -0.26 -10.35
N ILE A 35 1.02 -0.33 -10.24
CA ILE A 35 1.89 0.84 -10.38
C ILE A 35 2.04 1.11 -11.88
N LYS A 36 1.44 2.19 -12.37
CA LYS A 36 1.39 2.52 -13.79
C LYS A 36 2.70 3.13 -14.25
N ASP A 37 3.07 4.26 -13.66
CA ASP A 37 4.25 5.01 -14.02
C ASP A 37 4.83 5.80 -12.84
N ILE A 38 6.10 6.16 -12.99
CA ILE A 38 6.83 7.03 -12.06
C ILE A 38 7.33 8.24 -12.84
N GLN A 39 6.91 9.43 -12.44
CA GLN A 39 7.38 10.69 -12.98
C GLN A 39 8.54 11.19 -12.11
N CYS A 40 9.73 11.17 -12.69
CA CYS A 40 10.94 11.64 -12.04
C CYS A 40 11.12 13.16 -12.27
N PRO A 41 11.52 13.91 -11.22
CA PRO A 41 11.83 15.32 -11.35
C PRO A 41 13.13 15.51 -12.15
N THR A 42 13.28 16.67 -12.79
CA THR A 42 14.58 17.10 -13.31
C THR A 42 15.52 17.37 -12.14
N VAL A 43 16.54 16.54 -11.97
CA VAL A 43 17.59 16.73 -10.96
C VAL A 43 18.91 17.14 -11.65
N SER A 44 19.65 18.05 -11.00
CA SER A 44 20.97 18.49 -11.47
C SER A 44 22.00 17.35 -11.45
N ASP A 45 23.03 17.47 -12.29
CA ASP A 45 24.09 16.47 -12.45
C ASP A 45 24.62 15.95 -11.10
N GLY A 46 24.66 14.62 -10.96
CA GLY A 46 25.18 13.91 -9.79
C GLY A 46 24.16 13.56 -8.70
N TYR A 47 22.93 14.06 -8.76
CA TYR A 47 21.86 13.64 -7.84
C TYR A 47 21.08 12.46 -8.42
N PHE A 48 21.11 11.34 -7.71
CA PHE A 48 20.21 10.21 -7.96
C PHE A 48 19.21 10.16 -6.82
N VAL A 49 17.92 10.17 -7.17
CA VAL A 49 16.87 9.94 -6.19
C VAL A 49 16.22 8.61 -6.48
N ARG A 50 16.69 7.60 -5.75
CA ARG A 50 16.03 6.31 -5.68
C ARG A 50 15.04 6.35 -4.54
N TYR A 51 13.81 5.92 -4.80
CA TYR A 51 12.85 5.66 -3.74
C TYR A 51 12.61 4.16 -3.62
N ILE A 52 11.98 3.76 -2.53
CA ILE A 52 11.46 2.41 -2.32
C ILE A 52 9.99 2.62 -2.01
N LEU A 53 9.14 2.03 -2.83
CA LEU A 53 7.73 1.92 -2.50
C LEU A 53 7.58 0.71 -1.57
N SER A 54 7.11 0.95 -0.36
CA SER A 54 6.95 -0.04 0.68
C SER A 54 5.46 -0.18 0.99
N TRP A 55 4.95 -1.38 1.21
CA TRP A 55 3.58 -1.53 1.72
C TRP A 55 3.39 -2.82 2.51
N LYS A 56 2.36 -2.79 3.37
CA LYS A 56 1.82 -3.92 4.12
C LYS A 56 0.35 -3.64 4.42
N SER A 57 -0.35 -4.54 5.10
CA SER A 57 -1.69 -4.27 5.60
C SER A 57 -1.70 -3.12 6.61
N GLU A 58 -2.72 -2.25 6.53
CA GLU A 58 -2.94 -1.17 7.50
C GLU A 58 -3.20 -1.73 8.91
N GLU A 59 -3.99 -2.80 8.99
CA GLU A 59 -4.32 -3.51 10.21
C GLU A 59 -3.74 -4.94 10.17
N GLU A 60 -3.48 -5.53 11.34
CA GLU A 60 -3.02 -6.91 11.42
C GLU A 60 -4.12 -7.88 10.95
N VAL A 61 -3.77 -8.78 10.03
CA VAL A 61 -4.66 -9.79 9.45
C VAL A 61 -4.10 -11.19 9.76
N PRO A 62 -4.48 -11.80 10.90
CA PRO A 62 -3.92 -13.10 11.31
C PRO A 62 -4.22 -14.25 10.35
N SER A 63 -5.29 -14.14 9.55
CA SER A 63 -5.70 -15.17 8.60
C SER A 63 -4.87 -15.19 7.31
N ILE A 64 -4.13 -14.12 7.00
CA ILE A 64 -3.16 -14.07 5.91
C ILE A 64 -1.88 -13.38 6.42
N PRO A 65 -0.98 -14.10 7.10
CA PRO A 65 0.20 -13.49 7.72
C PRO A 65 1.07 -12.74 6.69
N GLU A 66 1.15 -13.25 5.47
CA GLU A 66 1.93 -12.70 4.35
C GLU A 66 1.62 -11.22 4.06
N VAL A 67 0.36 -10.77 4.25
CA VAL A 67 -0.03 -9.37 3.94
C VAL A 67 0.44 -8.39 5.01
N ASN A 68 0.79 -8.89 6.21
CA ASN A 68 1.35 -8.07 7.28
C ASN A 68 2.85 -7.83 7.08
N GLU A 69 3.50 -8.60 6.20
CA GLU A 69 4.92 -8.45 5.89
C GLU A 69 5.15 -7.27 4.95
N MET A 70 6.21 -6.51 5.22
CA MET A 70 6.56 -5.35 4.40
C MET A 70 7.05 -5.80 3.02
N THR A 71 6.26 -5.51 2.00
CA THR A 71 6.67 -5.64 0.60
C THR A 71 7.40 -4.39 0.16
N LYS A 72 8.53 -4.54 -0.54
CA LYS A 72 9.31 -3.44 -1.08
C LYS A 72 9.43 -3.57 -2.59
N PHE A 73 9.24 -2.46 -3.28
CA PHE A 73 9.28 -2.41 -4.73
C PHE A 73 10.02 -1.17 -5.22
N TRP A 74 10.86 -1.39 -6.22
CA TRP A 74 11.36 -0.35 -7.10
C TRP A 74 11.62 -0.98 -8.47
N PRO A 75 11.22 -0.34 -9.59
CA PRO A 75 11.46 -0.90 -10.92
C PRO A 75 12.96 -1.05 -11.18
N SER A 76 13.42 -2.29 -11.30
CA SER A 76 14.83 -2.65 -11.56
C SER A 76 15.18 -2.67 -13.06
N THR A 77 14.23 -2.32 -13.93
CA THR A 77 14.28 -2.66 -15.37
C THR A 77 15.06 -1.69 -16.25
N SER A 78 15.71 -0.67 -15.70
CA SER A 78 16.64 0.16 -16.50
C SER A 78 18.01 0.22 -15.86
N SER A 79 19.05 0.25 -16.69
CA SER A 79 20.40 0.69 -16.31
C SER A 79 20.41 2.07 -15.66
N ASP A 80 19.29 2.80 -15.76
CA ASP A 80 19.02 4.12 -15.21
C ASP A 80 18.02 4.03 -14.03
N GLY A 81 17.95 2.91 -13.30
CA GLY A 81 16.87 2.57 -12.35
C GLY A 81 16.48 3.64 -11.34
N ASP A 82 17.32 4.63 -11.08
CA ASP A 82 17.06 5.74 -10.15
C ASP A 82 16.62 6.98 -10.90
N CYS A 83 15.78 7.86 -10.33
CA CYS A 83 15.55 9.19 -10.90
C CYS A 83 16.89 9.95 -10.93
N GLY A 84 17.63 9.74 -12.02
CA GLY A 84 19.01 10.16 -12.20
C GLY A 84 19.10 11.52 -12.89
N PRO A 85 20.32 12.04 -13.04
CA PRO A 85 20.54 13.39 -13.53
C PRO A 85 20.05 13.59 -14.96
N GLY A 86 19.56 14.81 -15.21
CA GLY A 86 19.47 15.36 -16.56
C GLY A 86 18.13 15.22 -17.29
N THR A 87 17.10 14.54 -16.76
CA THR A 87 15.79 14.51 -17.44
C THR A 87 14.57 14.42 -16.52
N ASN A 88 13.55 15.22 -16.84
CA ASN A 88 12.16 14.92 -16.49
C ASN A 88 11.76 13.70 -17.32
N ARG A 89 11.62 12.56 -16.66
CA ARG A 89 11.38 11.27 -17.33
C ARG A 89 10.20 10.56 -16.70
N VAL A 90 9.49 9.81 -17.53
CA VAL A 90 8.40 8.93 -17.10
C VAL A 90 8.89 7.50 -17.26
N ILE A 91 8.95 6.76 -16.16
CA ILE A 91 9.26 5.33 -16.15
C ILE A 91 7.92 4.59 -16.24
N ASN A 92 7.67 3.90 -17.34
CA ASN A 92 6.51 3.02 -17.44
C ASN A 92 6.79 1.71 -16.69
N VAL A 93 6.02 1.45 -15.65
CA VAL A 93 6.22 0.33 -14.73
C VAL A 93 5.26 -0.80 -15.07
N ASN A 94 3.97 -0.48 -15.13
CA ASN A 94 2.84 -1.39 -15.36
C ASN A 94 2.97 -2.73 -14.59
N GLN A 95 3.39 -2.66 -13.32
CA GLN A 95 3.49 -3.85 -12.45
C GLN A 95 2.28 -3.95 -11.54
N LYS A 96 1.73 -5.16 -11.45
CA LYS A 96 0.48 -5.47 -10.77
C LYS A 96 0.75 -6.39 -9.58
N PHE A 97 0.24 -6.00 -8.42
CA PHE A 97 0.40 -6.70 -7.14
C PHE A 97 -0.98 -7.01 -6.58
N GLN A 98 -1.20 -8.23 -6.10
CA GLN A 98 -2.45 -8.59 -5.43
C GLN A 98 -2.41 -8.07 -3.98
N PHE A 99 -3.51 -7.48 -3.52
CA PHE A 99 -3.63 -6.97 -2.15
C PHE A 99 -5.06 -7.14 -1.62
N PRO A 100 -5.33 -8.13 -0.76
CA PRO A 100 -6.72 -8.47 -0.39
C PRO A 100 -7.32 -7.59 0.72
N VAL A 101 -6.60 -6.58 1.20
CA VAL A 101 -6.95 -5.74 2.36
C VAL A 101 -6.42 -4.33 2.16
N ASP A 102 -6.92 -3.35 2.92
CA ASP A 102 -6.37 -1.99 2.88
C ASP A 102 -4.86 -1.98 3.13
N LEU A 103 -4.11 -1.30 2.26
CA LEU A 103 -2.65 -1.20 2.40
C LEU A 103 -2.27 0.09 3.09
N ASP A 104 -1.30 -0.01 3.99
CA ASP A 104 -0.45 1.10 4.38
C ASP A 104 0.74 1.15 3.39
N MET A 105 0.77 2.20 2.57
CA MET A 105 1.78 2.42 1.55
C MET A 105 2.67 3.61 1.89
N GLU A 106 3.96 3.37 1.91
CA GLU A 106 5.00 4.34 2.24
C GLU A 106 5.97 4.52 1.07
N LEU A 107 6.47 5.75 0.91
CA LEU A 107 7.51 6.06 -0.06
C LEU A 107 8.75 6.57 0.67
N GLU A 108 9.80 5.76 0.68
CA GLU A 108 11.05 6.03 1.39
C GLU A 108 12.17 6.34 0.38
N PRO A 109 13.15 7.20 0.68
CA PRO A 109 14.35 7.30 -0.13
C PRO A 109 15.22 6.05 0.12
N ALA A 110 15.83 5.50 -0.93
CA ALA A 110 16.62 4.27 -0.83
C ALA A 110 17.99 4.43 -0.15
N VAL A 111 18.33 5.64 0.31
CA VAL A 111 19.59 5.93 1.01
C VAL A 111 19.41 5.72 2.51
N GLY A 112 20.00 4.63 3.03
CA GLY A 112 20.14 4.32 4.46
C GLY A 112 18.97 3.56 5.08
N GLU A 113 19.28 2.57 5.93
CA GLU A 113 18.29 2.01 6.87
C GLU A 113 17.84 3.12 7.84
N GLY A 114 16.53 3.38 7.91
CA GLY A 114 15.95 4.37 8.82
C GLY A 114 15.64 5.73 8.21
N SER A 115 15.56 5.85 6.89
CA SER A 115 15.03 7.06 6.25
C SER A 115 13.54 7.22 6.57
N THR A 116 13.13 8.41 7.04
CA THR A 116 11.73 8.70 7.32
C THR A 116 10.92 8.63 6.01
N PRO A 117 9.73 7.99 6.00
CA PRO A 117 8.84 8.03 4.86
C PRO A 117 8.56 9.47 4.42
N LEU A 118 8.72 9.73 3.13
CA LEU A 118 8.46 11.04 2.52
C LEU A 118 7.00 11.20 2.12
N SER A 119 6.29 10.08 2.02
CA SER A 119 4.86 10.02 1.78
C SER A 119 4.29 8.79 2.45
N HIS A 120 3.06 8.92 2.92
CA HIS A 120 2.27 7.88 3.56
C HIS A 120 0.87 7.94 2.95
N SER A 121 0.29 6.80 2.61
CA SER A 121 -1.03 6.71 2.00
C SER A 121 -1.69 5.39 2.34
N ILE A 122 -2.93 5.46 2.82
CA ILE A 122 -3.78 4.27 2.93
C ILE A 122 -4.47 4.02 1.59
N ILE A 123 -4.26 2.83 1.04
CA ILE A 123 -4.84 2.37 -0.23
C ILE A 123 -6.00 1.43 0.10
N PRO A 124 -7.25 1.90 0.10
CA PRO A 124 -8.39 1.05 0.41
C PRO A 124 -8.63 0.00 -0.67
N ALA A 125 -8.91 -1.22 -0.24
CA ALA A 125 -9.35 -2.33 -1.07
C ALA A 125 -10.90 -2.35 -1.12
N THR A 126 -11.53 -1.25 -1.52
CA THR A 126 -13.00 -1.12 -1.55
C THR A 126 -13.64 -0.86 -2.91
N GLN A 127 -12.92 -0.25 -3.85
CA GLN A 127 -13.44 0.08 -5.18
C GLN A 127 -12.34 0.23 -6.22
N ASN A 128 -12.71 0.22 -7.51
CA ASN A 128 -11.80 0.60 -8.58
C ASN A 128 -11.53 2.10 -8.54
N TYR A 129 -10.27 2.53 -8.55
CA TYR A 129 -9.91 3.94 -8.68
C TYR A 129 -8.47 4.13 -9.17
N GLU A 130 -8.16 5.36 -9.57
CA GLU A 130 -6.80 5.80 -9.86
C GLU A 130 -6.32 6.72 -8.75
N GLY A 131 -5.05 6.60 -8.38
CA GLY A 131 -4.46 7.38 -7.31
C GLY A 131 -3.04 7.80 -7.65
N THR A 132 -2.56 8.76 -6.85
CA THR A 132 -1.24 9.32 -7.01
C THR A 132 -0.61 9.49 -5.63
N THR A 133 0.63 9.03 -5.46
CA THR A 133 1.45 9.39 -4.30
C THR A 133 2.63 10.23 -4.74
N THR A 134 3.10 11.13 -3.88
CA THR A 134 4.19 12.05 -4.19
C THR A 134 5.21 12.04 -3.06
N ALA A 135 6.48 11.77 -3.38
CA ALA A 135 7.59 12.02 -2.47
C ALA A 135 8.24 13.36 -2.82
N THR A 136 8.43 14.19 -1.79
CA THR A 136 9.24 15.39 -1.88
C THR A 136 10.55 15.14 -1.15
N ASN A 137 11.69 15.44 -1.76
CA ASN A 137 12.98 15.31 -1.07
C ASN A 137 13.09 16.28 0.13
N ASN A 138 13.99 16.00 1.08
CA ASN A 138 14.18 16.78 2.31
C ASN A 138 14.57 18.27 2.11
N GLY A 139 14.79 18.71 0.87
CA GLY A 139 15.01 20.12 0.50
C GLY A 139 13.81 20.80 -0.16
N GLY A 140 12.66 20.13 -0.30
CA GLY A 140 11.43 20.68 -0.88
C GLY A 140 11.44 20.89 -2.40
N GLY A 141 12.59 20.74 -3.06
CA GLY A 141 12.82 21.18 -4.44
C GLY A 141 12.45 20.15 -5.52
N TYR A 142 12.47 18.85 -5.21
CA TYR A 142 12.23 17.79 -6.19
C TYR A 142 11.08 16.89 -5.75
N LYS A 143 10.15 16.66 -6.68
CA LYS A 143 8.95 15.84 -6.47
C LYS A 143 8.95 14.66 -7.41
N THR A 144 8.84 13.47 -6.85
CA THR A 144 8.63 12.23 -7.60
C THR A 144 7.18 11.82 -7.44
N ILE A 145 6.51 11.59 -8.56
CA ILE A 145 5.07 11.29 -8.59
C ILE A 145 4.94 9.83 -9.04
N ILE A 146 4.17 9.04 -8.29
CA ILE A 146 3.87 7.65 -8.63
C ILE A 146 2.37 7.56 -8.89
N ASN A 147 2.00 7.18 -10.11
CA ASN A 147 0.62 6.96 -10.50
C ASN A 147 0.29 5.47 -10.40
N TYR A 148 -0.83 5.16 -9.76
CA TYR A 148 -1.28 3.80 -9.56
C TYR A 148 -2.79 3.66 -9.82
N SER A 149 -3.25 2.43 -9.98
CA SER A 149 -4.68 2.11 -9.97
C SER A 149 -4.97 0.91 -9.08
N VAL A 150 -6.12 0.96 -8.43
CA VAL A 150 -6.73 -0.18 -7.75
C VAL A 150 -7.81 -0.76 -8.65
N THR A 151 -7.79 -2.07 -8.85
CA THR A 151 -8.74 -2.81 -9.68
C THR A 151 -9.20 -4.08 -9.00
N PHE A 152 -10.47 -4.45 -9.20
CA PHE A 152 -11.09 -5.70 -8.76
C PHE A 152 -11.37 -6.57 -9.98
N GLU A 153 -10.88 -7.81 -9.98
CA GLU A 153 -11.05 -8.77 -11.09
C GLU A 153 -11.69 -10.10 -10.67
#